data_AF-C9ZG13-F1
#
_entry.id   AF-C9ZG13-F1
#
_cell.length_a   1.000
_cell.length_b   1.000
_cell.length_c   1.000
_cell.angle_alpha   90.00
_cell.angle_beta   90.00
_cell.angle_gamma   90.00
#
_symmetry.space_group_name_H-M   'P 1'
#
loop_
_entity.id
_entity.type
_entity.pdbx_description
1 polymer ?
#
loop_
_entity_poly.entity_id
_entity_poly.type
_entity_poly.pdbx_seq_one_letter_code
_entity_poly.pdbx_strand_id
1 'polypeptide(L)'
;MTANVLRVKSNWRFTLSHTTVHTETAAALWAEIDCHTRRLLPRAQGEGLLAPEADLDWARQVYYALPSEALDRPGTDEEPADQDPDMLATLVIDTLLHGAGPHG
;
A
#
# COMPACT_ATOMS: atom_id res chain seq x y z
N MET A 1 16.07 -1.45 9.36
CA MET A 1 14.90 -1.69 8.48
C MET A 1 14.17 -2.93 8.99
N THR A 2 13.10 -2.69 9.73
CA THR A 2 12.41 -3.68 10.57
C THR A 2 11.51 -4.56 9.71
N ALA A 3 11.40 -5.84 10.06
CA ALA A 3 10.69 -6.91 9.34
C ALA A 3 9.26 -6.59 8.84
N ASN A 4 8.65 -5.52 9.34
CA ASN A 4 7.34 -5.03 8.93
C ASN A 4 7.33 -4.51 7.48
N VAL A 5 8.37 -3.78 7.06
CA VAL A 5 8.50 -3.26 5.69
C VAL A 5 8.64 -4.41 4.69
N LEU A 6 9.42 -5.45 5.02
CA LEU A 6 9.59 -6.63 4.18
C LEU A 6 8.28 -7.43 4.01
N ARG A 7 7.45 -7.49 5.06
CA ARG A 7 6.17 -8.20 5.03
C ARG A 7 5.11 -7.46 4.20
N VAL A 8 5.04 -6.14 4.36
CA VAL A 8 4.19 -5.27 3.53
C VAL A 8 4.59 -5.38 2.06
N LYS A 9 5.89 -5.29 1.77
CA LYS A 9 6.42 -5.47 0.40
C LYS A 9 6.08 -6.84 -0.19
N SER A 10 6.24 -7.92 0.57
CA SER A 10 5.90 -9.27 0.10
C SER A 10 4.39 -9.44 -0.19
N ASN A 11 3.52 -8.89 0.67
CA ASN A 11 2.07 -8.93 0.45
C ASN A 11 1.64 -8.05 -0.73
N TRP A 12 2.30 -6.91 -0.94
CA TRP A 12 2.08 -6.07 -2.12
C TRP A 12 2.50 -6.74 -3.41
N ARG A 13 3.70 -7.35 -3.43
CA ARG A 13 4.17 -8.13 -4.57
C ARG A 13 3.18 -9.22 -4.95
N PHE A 14 2.61 -9.89 -3.95
CA PHE A 14 1.57 -10.90 -4.17
C PHE A 14 0.25 -10.29 -4.67
N THR A 15 -0.23 -9.19 -4.09
CA THR A 15 -1.49 -8.54 -4.51
C THR A 15 -1.43 -8.01 -5.93
N LEU A 16 -0.37 -7.27 -6.26
CA LEU A 16 -0.18 -6.67 -7.59
C LEU A 16 0.06 -7.75 -8.66
N SER A 17 0.77 -8.84 -8.34
CA SER A 17 0.92 -9.97 -9.28
C SER A 17 -0.35 -10.79 -9.51
N HIS A 18 -1.37 -10.68 -8.66
CA HIS A 18 -2.60 -11.49 -8.72
C HIS A 18 -3.87 -10.66 -8.96
N THR A 19 -3.74 -9.38 -9.34
CA THR A 19 -4.90 -8.47 -9.53
C THR A 19 -5.81 -8.87 -10.70
N THR A 20 -5.44 -9.88 -11.49
CA THR A 20 -6.20 -10.36 -12.66
C THR A 20 -7.27 -11.41 -12.38
N VAL A 21 -7.54 -11.81 -11.14
CA VAL A 21 -8.51 -12.90 -10.89
C VAL A 21 -9.55 -12.52 -9.84
N HIS A 22 -10.77 -12.26 -10.32
CA HIS A 22 -11.99 -12.16 -9.51
C HIS A 22 -12.33 -13.53 -8.87
N THR A 23 -11.50 -13.97 -7.93
CA THR A 23 -11.64 -15.25 -7.23
C THR A 23 -11.71 -15.04 -5.72
N GLU A 24 -12.28 -16.02 -5.03
CA GLU A 24 -12.30 -16.12 -3.57
C GLU A 24 -10.92 -15.91 -2.92
N THR A 25 -9.85 -16.25 -3.66
CA THR A 25 -8.45 -15.97 -3.31
C THR A 25 -8.15 -14.48 -3.18
N ALA A 26 -8.67 -13.62 -4.07
CA ALA A 26 -8.51 -12.17 -3.97
C ALA A 26 -9.24 -11.61 -2.75
N ALA A 27 -10.42 -12.14 -2.41
CA ALA A 27 -11.17 -11.72 -1.22
C ALA A 27 -10.44 -12.08 0.08
N ALA A 28 -9.89 -13.29 0.18
CA ALA A 28 -9.09 -13.72 1.32
C ALA A 28 -7.83 -12.86 1.48
N LEU A 29 -7.16 -12.55 0.36
CA LEU A 29 -6.00 -11.67 0.35
C LEU A 29 -6.34 -10.25 0.82
N TRP A 30 -7.45 -9.67 0.33
CA TRP A 30 -7.93 -8.38 0.79
C TRP A 30 -8.23 -8.36 2.29
N ALA A 31 -8.80 -9.44 2.85
CA ALA A 31 -9.02 -9.57 4.28
C ALA A 31 -7.72 -9.62 5.09
N GLU A 32 -6.69 -10.31 4.58
CA GLU A 32 -5.35 -10.31 5.20
C GLU A 32 -4.69 -8.93 5.17
N ILE A 33 -4.82 -8.20 4.06
CA ILE A 33 -4.34 -6.83 3.92
C ILE A 33 -5.07 -5.92 4.91
N ASP A 34 -6.40 -6.00 5.02
CA ASP A 34 -7.17 -5.19 5.99
C ASP A 34 -6.73 -5.44 7.43
N CYS A 35 -6.65 -6.71 7.82
CA CYS A 35 -6.18 -7.11 9.15
C CYS A 35 -4.76 -6.59 9.43
N HIS A 36 -3.87 -6.67 8.44
CA HIS A 36 -2.50 -6.18 8.58
C HIS A 36 -2.43 -4.65 8.68
N THR A 37 -3.11 -3.93 7.79
CA THR A 37 -3.13 -2.46 7.76
C THR A 37 -3.70 -1.88 9.06
N ARG A 38 -4.78 -2.48 9.59
CA ARG A 38 -5.35 -2.10 10.90
C ARG A 38 -4.39 -2.24 12.07
N ARG A 39 -3.44 -3.16 11.99
CA ARG A 39 -2.38 -3.32 13.00
C ARG A 39 -1.18 -2.41 12.76
N LEU A 40 -0.91 -2.09 11.49
CA LEU A 40 0.28 -1.36 11.09
C LEU A 40 0.14 0.15 11.28
N LEU A 41 -1.01 0.74 10.96
CA LEU A 41 -1.24 2.18 11.07
C LEU A 41 -1.10 2.72 12.50
N PRO A 42 -1.69 2.10 13.55
CA PRO A 42 -1.48 2.56 14.92
C PRO A 42 -0.02 2.45 15.38
N ARG A 43 0.68 1.42 14.90
CA ARG A 43 2.11 1.24 15.19
C ARG A 43 2.95 2.32 14.50
N ALA A 44 2.66 2.63 13.24
CA ALA A 44 3.34 3.68 12.50
C ALA A 44 3.15 5.05 13.17
N GLN A 45 1.96 5.32 13.71
CA GLN A 45 1.70 6.51 14.53
C GLN A 45 2.50 6.50 15.84
N GLY A 46 2.54 5.37 16.56
CA GLY A 46 3.35 5.23 17.78
C GLY A 46 4.86 5.35 17.56
N GLU A 47 5.34 5.03 16.35
CA GLU A 47 6.75 5.19 15.92
C GLU A 47 7.03 6.59 15.32
N GLY A 48 6.02 7.47 15.22
CA GLY A 48 6.17 8.84 14.70
C GLY A 48 6.25 8.94 13.18
N LEU A 49 5.94 7.86 12.45
CA LEU A 49 5.87 7.84 10.98
C LEU A 49 4.57 8.47 10.46
N LEU A 50 3.53 8.51 11.28
CA LEU A 50 2.29 9.24 11.04
C LEU A 50 2.12 10.29 12.13
N ALA A 51 1.49 11.42 11.80
CA ALA A 51 1.18 12.45 12.78
C ALA A 51 0.34 11.87 13.95
N PRO A 52 0.59 12.29 15.20
CA PRO A 52 -0.16 11.78 16.36
C PRO A 52 -1.66 12.10 16.29
N GLU A 53 -2.06 13.10 15.53
CA GLU A 53 -3.46 13.48 15.28
C GLU A 53 -4.01 12.92 13.95
N ALA A 54 -3.23 12.10 13.23
CA ALA A 54 -3.67 11.51 11.97
C ALA A 54 -4.91 10.64 12.16
N ASP A 55 -5.92 10.86 11.33
CA ASP A 55 -7.09 9.98 11.23
C ASP A 55 -6.66 8.66 10.56
N LEU A 56 -6.57 7.60 11.37
CA LEU A 56 -6.12 6.29 10.91
C LEU A 56 -7.15 5.59 10.02
N ASP A 57 -8.44 5.88 10.18
CA ASP A 57 -9.48 5.33 9.31
C ASP A 57 -9.43 5.99 7.93
N TRP A 58 -9.21 7.30 7.88
CA TRP A 58 -8.94 8.02 6.63
C TRP A 58 -7.65 7.56 5.97
N ALA A 59 -6.54 7.45 6.73
CA ALA A 59 -5.27 6.95 6.22
C ALA A 59 -5.40 5.53 5.62
N ARG A 60 -6.24 4.68 6.22
CA ARG A 60 -6.56 3.35 5.69
C ARG A 60 -7.32 3.43 4.36
N GLN A 61 -8.31 4.32 4.24
CA GLN A 61 -9.05 4.52 2.99
C GLN A 61 -8.13 5.03 1.86
N VAL A 62 -7.26 6.00 2.16
CA VAL A 62 -6.25 6.49 1.22
C VAL A 62 -5.32 5.35 0.79
N TYR A 63 -4.83 4.55 1.73
CA TYR A 63 -4.00 3.39 1.44
C TYR A 63 -4.69 2.35 0.53
N TYR A 64 -6.01 2.18 0.60
CA TYR A 64 -6.73 1.30 -0.32
C TYR A 64 -6.98 1.87 -1.70
N ALA A 65 -6.96 3.20 -1.86
CA ALA A 65 -7.14 3.86 -3.15
C ALA A 65 -5.83 3.95 -3.95
N LEU A 66 -4.72 4.26 -3.29
CA LEU A 66 -3.39 4.41 -3.91
C LEU A 66 -2.93 3.24 -4.82
N PRO A 67 -3.22 1.96 -4.54
CA PRO A 67 -2.78 0.84 -5.36
C PRO A 67 -3.51 0.78 -6.70
N SER A 68 -4.81 1.05 -6.70
CA SER A 68 -5.59 1.16 -7.94
C SER A 68 -5.08 2.33 -8.77
N GLU A 69 -4.84 3.48 -8.15
CA GLU A 69 -4.27 4.65 -8.83
C GLU A 69 -2.84 4.41 -9.33
N ALA A 70 -2.04 3.61 -8.63
CA ALA A 70 -0.69 3.25 -9.06
C ALA A 70 -0.72 2.34 -10.29
N LEU A 71 -1.66 1.40 -10.36
CA LEU A 71 -1.86 0.51 -11.52
C LEU A 71 -2.42 1.25 -12.73
N ASP A 72 -3.37 2.18 -12.51
CA ASP A 72 -4.07 2.93 -13.56
C ASP A 72 -3.31 4.20 -13.99
N ARG A 73 -2.07 4.39 -13.51
CA ARG A 73 -1.29 5.61 -13.72
C ARG A 73 -1.09 5.92 -15.21
N PRO A 74 -1.58 7.08 -15.71
CA PRO A 74 -1.38 7.46 -17.11
C PRO A 74 0.06 7.90 -17.36
N GLY A 75 0.70 7.35 -18.39
CA GLY A 75 2.05 7.73 -18.84
C GLY A 75 3.15 6.68 -18.65
N THR A 76 2.83 5.51 -18.10
CA THR A 76 3.63 4.30 -18.26
C THR A 76 3.14 3.57 -19.51
N ASP A 77 3.99 3.45 -20.53
CA ASP A 77 3.70 2.66 -21.75
C ASP A 77 3.66 1.13 -21.48
N GLU A 78 3.88 0.73 -20.24
CA GLU A 78 3.88 -0.65 -19.76
C GLU A 78 2.46 -1.10 -19.46
N GLU A 79 2.09 -2.29 -19.94
CA GLU A 79 0.85 -2.94 -19.50
C GLU A 79 0.90 -3.16 -17.98
N PRO A 80 -0.24 -3.16 -17.27
CA PRO A 80 -0.27 -3.41 -15.82
C PRO A 80 0.44 -4.70 -15.38
N ALA A 81 0.60 -5.67 -16.28
CA ALA A 81 1.34 -6.92 -16.05
C ALA A 81 2.87 -6.75 -16.09
N ASP A 82 3.37 -5.70 -16.72
CA ASP A 82 4.81 -5.42 -16.90
C ASP A 82 5.36 -4.47 -15.83
N GLN A 83 4.49 -3.80 -15.06
CA GLN A 83 4.90 -2.89 -13.99
C GLN A 83 5.59 -3.65 -12.85
N ASP A 84 6.76 -3.18 -12.41
CA ASP A 84 7.47 -3.77 -11.27
C ASP A 84 6.67 -3.58 -9.96
N PRO A 85 6.17 -4.68 -9.36
CA PRO A 85 5.38 -4.60 -8.15
C PRO A 85 6.14 -4.01 -6.95
N ASP A 86 7.47 -4.13 -6.91
CA ASP A 86 8.28 -3.55 -5.84
C ASP A 86 8.43 -2.02 -6.00
N MET A 87 8.47 -1.53 -7.24
CA MET A 87 8.42 -0.10 -7.53
C MET A 87 7.06 0.51 -7.18
N LEU A 88 5.96 -0.16 -7.56
CA LEU A 88 4.60 0.27 -7.20
C LEU A 88 4.38 0.28 -5.69
N ALA A 89 4.81 -0.77 -4.98
CA ALA A 89 4.73 -0.82 -3.52
C ALA A 89 5.51 0.32 -2.87
N THR A 90 6.69 0.65 -3.41
CA THR A 90 7.50 1.78 -2.93
C THR A 90 6.78 3.11 -3.17
N LEU A 91 6.22 3.33 -4.36
CA LEU A 91 5.46 4.54 -4.69
C LEU A 91 4.26 4.74 -3.75
N VAL A 92 3.46 3.70 -3.53
CA VAL A 92 2.27 3.75 -2.65
C VAL A 92 2.68 4.10 -1.22
N ILE A 93 3.70 3.44 -0.68
CA ILE A 93 4.15 3.67 0.70
C ILE A 93 4.80 5.05 0.85
N ASP A 94 5.61 5.47 -0.12
CA ASP A 94 6.24 6.78 -0.10
C ASP A 94 5.20 7.91 -0.21
N THR A 95 4.18 7.72 -1.05
CA THR A 95 3.05 8.66 -1.15
C THR A 95 2.24 8.72 0.15
N LEU A 96 2.02 7.58 0.83
CA LEU A 96 1.29 7.56 2.10
C LEU A 96 2.06 8.22 3.24
N LEU A 97 3.38 7.98 3.32
CA LEU A 97 4.21 8.41 4.44
C LEU A 97 4.81 9.81 4.25
N HIS A 98 5.14 10.17 3.02
CA HIS A 98 5.88 11.40 2.69
C HIS A 98 5.20 12.23 1.58
N GLY A 99 4.08 11.79 1.03
CA GLY A 99 3.40 12.47 -0.06
C GLY A 99 2.60 13.69 0.36
N ALA A 100 2.40 14.60 -0.60
CA ALA A 100 1.63 15.86 -0.61
C ALA A 100 1.92 16.90 0.51
N GLY A 101 2.48 16.50 1.64
CA GLY A 101 3.04 17.38 2.65
C GLY A 101 4.43 17.89 2.25
N PRO A 102 4.90 19.00 2.82
CA PRO A 102 6.26 19.46 2.62
C PRO A 102 7.25 18.41 3.16
N HIS A 103 8.22 18.02 2.34
CA HIS A 103 9.39 17.29 2.83
C HIS A 103 10.11 18.20 3.82
N GLY A 104 10.10 17.81 5.09
CA GLY A 104 10.83 18.49 6.17
C GLY A 104 12.35 18.36 6.04
#